data_AF-A0AB40C249-F1
#
_entry.id   AF-A0AB40C249-F1
#
_cell.length_a   1.000
_cell.length_b   1.000
_cell.length_c   1.000
_cell.angle_alpha   90.00
_cell.angle_beta   90.00
_cell.angle_gamma   90.00
#
_symmetry.space_group_name_H-M   'P 1'
#
loop_
_entity.id
_entity.type
_entity.pdbx_description
1 polymer ?
#
loop_
_entity_poly.entity_id
_entity_poly.type
_entity_poly.pdbx_seq_one_letter_code
_entity_poly.pdbx_strand_id
1 'polypeptide(L)'
;MFEIPIAYKPVFLNMDLDVTDCCITDFIENSMWSMDALNSLFGPNWSSPIISHGKLVSGVNNHWLWFPDSKGTKISSNVYNFLTSNKVEAQGWCGWSNIWKLNIAPKAKHFIWLLNHVLESADHLFRSCPVSLRIWRMVELIASIKTNLVDLLTSGAWLDFSLAGNSKFVASIIASTIWHIWKCRCNFIFRQERPDFCKIANWAVLHVQDFLISPNSFKMQNYLMNSRPHPGFMGIFSAAAWNSATGIGGLGFVLIDSNANVCCAGCVNCNFTSSVDMELKALNLALSYSMEARLRVSNVYISSVELWKALHLLENEVGWRHVHSFLHLRELLQLSNHPSVEVIPHQWNRIAAALAGHSISFPHLSLFHRGLEKPKWLMELISHAGFS
;
A
#
# COMPACT_ATOMS: atom_id res chain seq x y z
N MET A 1 -21.86 15.58 -15.23
CA MET A 1 -21.73 14.84 -16.50
C MET A 1 -20.24 14.65 -16.69
N PHE A 2 -19.72 13.44 -16.60
CA PHE A 2 -18.31 13.13 -16.85
C PHE A 2 -18.27 11.81 -17.61
N GLU A 3 -17.62 11.82 -18.77
CA GLU A 3 -17.37 10.64 -19.60
C GLU A 3 -16.08 9.97 -19.14
N ILE A 4 -16.09 8.63 -19.10
CA ILE A 4 -14.88 7.82 -18.98
C ILE A 4 -14.61 7.24 -20.38
N PRO A 5 -13.39 7.39 -20.94
CA PRO A 5 -13.06 6.80 -22.23
C PRO A 5 -13.18 5.27 -22.22
N ILE A 6 -13.70 4.72 -23.32
CA ILE A 6 -14.07 3.30 -23.54
C ILE A 6 -12.87 2.31 -23.50
N ALA A 7 -11.64 2.79 -23.29
CA ALA A 7 -10.43 1.98 -23.37
C ALA A 7 -10.03 1.30 -22.04
N TYR A 8 -10.91 0.51 -21.42
CA TYR A 8 -10.54 -0.35 -20.29
C TYR A 8 -11.38 -1.64 -20.28
N LYS A 9 -10.93 -2.68 -20.99
CA LYS A 9 -11.44 -4.05 -20.82
C LYS A 9 -10.47 -4.91 -20.00
N PRO A 10 -10.94 -5.68 -19.00
CA PRO A 10 -10.13 -6.66 -18.29
C PRO A 10 -9.92 -7.93 -19.14
N VAL A 11 -8.69 -8.20 -19.55
CA VAL A 11 -8.30 -9.45 -20.21
C VAL A 11 -8.08 -10.51 -19.14
N PHE A 12 -9.08 -11.36 -18.93
CA PHE A 12 -8.95 -12.81 -18.69
C PHE A 12 -10.35 -13.42 -18.58
N LEU A 13 -11.06 -13.41 -19.71
CA LEU A 13 -12.18 -14.28 -20.05
C LEU A 13 -12.30 -14.14 -21.57
N ASN A 14 -11.35 -14.76 -22.26
CA ASN A 14 -11.42 -15.17 -23.67
C ASN A 14 -10.08 -15.77 -24.07
N MET A 15 -9.91 -17.04 -23.70
CA MET A 15 -9.47 -17.99 -24.72
C MET A 15 -10.78 -18.39 -25.42
N ASP A 16 -10.91 -18.02 -26.69
CA ASP A 16 -11.97 -18.37 -27.64
C ASP A 16 -13.42 -17.95 -27.33
N LEU A 17 -13.70 -16.65 -27.30
CA LEU A 17 -14.98 -16.18 -27.83
C LEU A 17 -14.72 -14.99 -28.75
N ASP A 18 -15.09 -15.12 -30.02
CA ASP A 18 -15.37 -14.00 -30.92
C ASP A 18 -16.61 -13.24 -30.40
N VAL A 19 -16.57 -12.69 -29.19
CA VAL A 19 -17.61 -11.79 -28.71
C VAL A 19 -17.40 -10.46 -29.42
N THR A 20 -18.10 -10.33 -30.53
CA THR A 20 -18.37 -9.07 -31.18
C THR A 20 -18.90 -8.07 -30.15
N ASP A 21 -18.52 -6.80 -30.27
CA ASP A 21 -18.94 -5.74 -29.37
C ASP A 21 -20.46 -5.57 -29.40
N CYS A 22 -21.19 -6.30 -28.56
CA CYS A 22 -22.64 -6.16 -28.43
C CYS A 22 -23.01 -5.10 -27.38
N CYS A 23 -23.77 -4.11 -27.78
CA CYS A 23 -24.44 -3.14 -26.92
C CYS A 23 -25.74 -3.72 -26.33
N ILE A 24 -26.27 -3.13 -25.26
CA ILE A 24 -27.59 -3.52 -24.70
C ILE A 24 -28.69 -3.42 -25.77
N THR A 25 -28.58 -2.43 -26.66
CA THR A 25 -29.45 -2.26 -27.83
C THR A 25 -29.48 -3.46 -28.76
N ASP A 26 -28.39 -4.23 -28.81
CA ASP A 26 -28.29 -5.40 -29.70
C ASP A 26 -29.03 -6.62 -29.11
N PHE A 27 -29.42 -6.54 -27.83
CA PHE A 27 -30.31 -7.49 -27.18
C PHE A 27 -31.77 -6.98 -27.12
N ILE A 28 -32.11 -5.90 -27.84
CA ILE A 28 -33.45 -5.33 -27.84
C ILE A 28 -34.02 -5.37 -29.27
N GLU A 29 -35.08 -6.14 -29.45
CA GLU A 29 -35.84 -6.22 -30.69
C GLU A 29 -37.27 -5.74 -30.44
N ASN A 30 -37.77 -4.79 -31.25
CA ASN A 30 -39.13 -4.24 -31.14
C ASN A 30 -39.49 -3.73 -29.72
N SER A 31 -38.56 -3.07 -29.04
CA SER A 31 -38.71 -2.60 -27.65
C SER A 31 -38.92 -3.71 -26.60
N MET A 32 -38.55 -4.95 -26.93
CA MET A 32 -38.50 -6.08 -26.00
C MET A 32 -37.11 -6.72 -26.00
N TRP A 33 -36.76 -7.43 -24.93
CA TRP A 33 -35.52 -8.20 -24.88
C TRP A 33 -35.57 -9.37 -25.87
N SER A 34 -34.54 -9.50 -26.71
CA SER A 34 -34.32 -10.65 -27.59
C SER A 34 -33.82 -11.82 -26.75
N MET A 35 -34.74 -12.75 -26.46
CA MET A 35 -34.43 -13.95 -25.67
C MET A 35 -33.38 -14.82 -26.33
N ASP A 36 -33.40 -14.90 -27.66
CA ASP A 36 -32.47 -15.73 -28.40
C ASP A 36 -31.05 -15.13 -28.35
N ALA A 37 -30.91 -13.80 -28.48
CA ALA A 37 -29.63 -13.12 -28.32
C ALA A 37 -29.10 -13.24 -26.87
N LEU A 38 -29.95 -13.06 -25.86
CA LEU A 38 -29.57 -13.20 -24.45
C LEU A 38 -29.17 -14.64 -24.11
N ASN A 39 -29.95 -15.63 -24.56
CA ASN A 39 -29.65 -17.04 -24.35
C ASN A 39 -28.38 -17.47 -25.09
N SER A 40 -28.14 -16.94 -26.28
CA SER A 40 -26.94 -17.22 -27.06
C SER A 40 -25.67 -16.69 -26.38
N LEU A 41 -25.74 -15.55 -25.69
CA LEU A 41 -24.55 -14.94 -25.06
C LEU A 41 -24.37 -15.35 -23.60
N PHE A 42 -25.44 -15.34 -22.80
CA PHE A 42 -25.38 -15.55 -21.35
C PHE A 42 -25.87 -16.93 -20.91
N GLY A 43 -26.49 -17.70 -21.80
CA GLY A 43 -27.12 -18.97 -21.49
C GLY A 43 -28.49 -18.84 -20.82
N PRO A 44 -29.32 -19.91 -20.86
CA PRO A 44 -30.73 -19.87 -20.43
C PRO A 44 -30.93 -19.54 -18.95
N ASN A 45 -29.93 -19.79 -18.10
CA ASN A 45 -30.02 -19.57 -16.66
C ASN A 45 -29.93 -18.08 -16.27
N TRP A 46 -29.37 -17.23 -17.13
CA TRP A 46 -29.12 -15.80 -16.83
C TRP A 46 -30.09 -14.85 -17.53
N SER A 47 -30.71 -15.26 -18.64
CA SER A 47 -31.65 -14.44 -19.41
C SER A 47 -32.91 -14.05 -18.61
N SER A 48 -33.46 -14.98 -17.82
CA SER A 48 -34.67 -14.74 -17.01
C SER A 48 -34.45 -13.70 -15.88
N PRO A 49 -33.36 -13.77 -15.10
CA PRO A 49 -32.97 -12.70 -14.18
C PRO A 49 -32.78 -11.33 -14.84
N ILE A 50 -32.15 -11.27 -16.01
CA ILE A 50 -31.89 -10.01 -16.72
C ILE A 50 -33.19 -9.31 -17.09
N ILE A 51 -34.18 -10.06 -17.59
CA ILE A 51 -35.47 -9.51 -18.00
C ILE A 51 -36.32 -9.08 -16.80
N SER A 52 -36.32 -9.86 -15.72
CA SER A 52 -37.11 -9.54 -14.53
C SER A 52 -36.63 -8.27 -13.81
N HIS A 53 -35.35 -7.90 -13.95
CA HIS A 53 -34.76 -6.74 -13.28
C HIS A 53 -34.47 -5.56 -14.22
N GLY A 54 -34.31 -5.80 -15.52
CA GLY A 54 -33.96 -4.79 -16.51
C GLY A 54 -35.19 -4.11 -17.12
N LYS A 55 -35.52 -2.89 -16.65
CA LYS A 55 -36.52 -2.05 -17.31
C LYS A 55 -35.96 -1.45 -18.61
N LEU A 56 -36.60 -1.74 -19.73
CA LEU A 56 -36.30 -1.11 -21.00
C LEU A 56 -36.86 0.31 -21.01
N VAL A 57 -36.00 1.31 -21.17
CA VAL A 57 -36.39 2.70 -21.39
C VAL A 57 -36.07 3.03 -22.85
N SER A 58 -37.10 3.24 -23.66
CA SER A 58 -36.93 3.55 -25.08
C SER A 58 -36.29 4.94 -25.26
N GLY A 59 -35.40 5.07 -26.25
CA GLY A 59 -34.86 6.36 -26.69
C GLY A 59 -33.66 6.91 -25.92
N VAL A 60 -32.98 6.12 -25.09
CA VAL A 60 -31.81 6.57 -24.32
C VAL A 60 -30.54 5.90 -24.83
N ASN A 61 -29.49 6.70 -25.10
CA ASN A 61 -28.15 6.18 -25.36
C ASN A 61 -27.66 5.32 -24.18
N ASN A 62 -26.86 4.29 -24.47
CA ASN A 62 -26.29 3.38 -23.46
C ASN A 62 -25.47 4.16 -22.42
N HIS A 63 -26.10 4.55 -21.32
CA HIS A 63 -25.47 5.25 -20.21
C HIS A 63 -25.62 4.43 -18.93
N TRP A 64 -24.56 4.43 -18.11
CA TRP A 64 -24.62 3.87 -16.75
C TRP A 64 -25.53 4.72 -15.89
N LEU A 65 -26.72 4.22 -15.56
CA LEU A 65 -27.69 4.90 -14.71
C LEU A 65 -27.57 4.43 -13.25
N TRP A 66 -27.43 5.39 -12.34
CA TRP A 66 -27.56 5.16 -10.90
C TRP A 66 -28.96 5.59 -10.46
N PHE A 67 -29.74 4.68 -9.89
CA PHE A 67 -31.03 5.03 -9.31
C PHE A 67 -30.83 5.78 -7.98
N PRO A 68 -31.35 7.02 -7.84
CA PRO A 68 -31.36 7.71 -6.56
C PRO A 68 -32.39 7.09 -5.61
N ASP A 69 -32.25 7.34 -4.30
CA ASP A 69 -33.29 6.99 -3.33
C ASP A 69 -34.55 7.87 -3.49
N SER A 70 -35.61 7.58 -2.74
CA SER A 70 -36.87 8.36 -2.73
C SER A 70 -36.70 9.82 -2.29
N LYS A 71 -35.49 10.22 -1.88
CA LYS A 71 -35.12 11.58 -1.48
C LYS A 71 -34.08 12.22 -2.43
N GLY A 72 -33.71 11.55 -3.53
CA GLY A 72 -32.80 12.09 -4.54
C GLY A 72 -31.31 12.02 -4.18
N THR A 73 -30.93 11.41 -3.05
CA THR A 73 -29.55 11.46 -2.55
C THR A 73 -28.72 10.25 -2.98
N LYS A 74 -27.54 10.52 -3.56
CA LYS A 74 -26.56 9.49 -3.94
C LYS A 74 -25.62 9.22 -2.77
N ILE A 75 -25.76 8.06 -2.14
CA ILE A 75 -24.85 7.64 -1.07
C ILE A 75 -24.47 6.18 -1.32
N SER A 76 -23.17 5.89 -1.38
CA SER A 76 -22.59 4.54 -1.50
C SER A 76 -23.10 3.57 -0.42
N SER A 77 -23.58 4.08 0.72
CA SER A 77 -24.22 3.30 1.78
C SER A 77 -25.53 2.64 1.35
N ASN A 78 -26.27 3.23 0.41
CA ASN A 78 -27.54 2.65 -0.06
C ASN A 78 -27.30 1.50 -1.03
N VAL A 79 -26.20 1.55 -1.79
CA VAL A 79 -25.73 0.42 -2.61
C VAL A 79 -25.28 -0.72 -1.70
N TYR A 80 -24.53 -0.39 -0.66
CA TYR A 80 -24.13 -1.34 0.39
C TYR A 80 -25.38 -1.98 1.02
N ASN A 81 -26.36 -1.20 1.45
CA ASN A 81 -27.59 -1.73 2.02
C ASN A 81 -28.39 -2.53 1.00
N PHE A 82 -28.58 -2.08 -0.24
CA PHE A 82 -29.32 -2.82 -1.28
C PHE A 82 -28.68 -4.18 -1.61
N LEU A 83 -27.36 -4.22 -1.77
CA LEU A 83 -26.60 -5.46 -2.05
C LEU A 83 -26.55 -6.42 -0.86
N THR A 84 -26.73 -5.92 0.37
CA THR A 84 -26.67 -6.74 1.61
C THR A 84 -28.04 -7.04 2.23
N SER A 85 -29.08 -6.26 1.92
CA SER A 85 -30.45 -6.40 2.45
C SER A 85 -31.35 -7.23 1.55
N ASN A 86 -31.04 -7.34 0.26
CA ASN A 86 -31.51 -8.48 -0.51
C ASN A 86 -30.78 -9.70 0.04
N LYS A 87 -31.49 -10.45 0.89
CA LYS A 87 -31.24 -11.86 1.13
C LYS A 87 -31.36 -12.59 -0.21
N VAL A 88 -30.40 -12.36 -1.10
CA VAL A 88 -30.06 -13.38 -2.07
C VAL A 88 -29.63 -14.53 -1.17
N GLU A 89 -30.47 -15.56 -1.11
CA GLU A 89 -30.19 -16.86 -0.52
C GLU A 89 -29.05 -17.56 -1.28
N ALA A 90 -27.99 -16.82 -1.61
CA ALA A 90 -26.72 -17.41 -1.91
C ALA A 90 -26.29 -18.10 -0.62
N GLN A 91 -26.06 -19.39 -0.73
CA GLN A 91 -25.49 -20.28 0.28
C GLN A 91 -24.05 -19.84 0.64
N GLY A 92 -23.89 -18.61 1.09
CA GLY A 92 -22.64 -17.87 1.17
C GLY A 92 -22.38 -17.37 2.58
N TRP A 93 -21.30 -17.92 3.15
CA TRP A 93 -20.54 -17.53 4.34
C TRP A 93 -20.98 -16.25 5.09
N CYS A 94 -21.31 -16.40 6.38
CA CYS A 94 -21.77 -15.34 7.30
C CYS A 94 -20.66 -14.60 8.08
N GLY A 95 -19.39 -14.80 7.74
CA GLY A 95 -18.23 -14.34 8.52
C GLY A 95 -17.69 -12.93 8.20
N TRP A 96 -18.38 -12.13 7.37
CA TRP A 96 -17.87 -10.84 6.87
C TRP A 96 -17.50 -9.81 7.94
N SER A 97 -18.17 -9.83 9.10
CA SER A 97 -17.85 -8.95 10.22
C SER A 97 -16.44 -9.20 10.80
N ASN A 98 -15.86 -10.39 10.55
CA ASN A 98 -14.55 -10.78 11.07
C ASN A 98 -13.37 -10.27 10.21
N ILE A 99 -13.57 -10.04 8.91
CA ILE A 99 -12.54 -9.43 8.04
C ILE A 99 -12.12 -8.05 8.57
N TRP A 100 -13.09 -7.31 9.11
CA TRP A 100 -12.84 -5.99 9.67
C TRP A 100 -12.01 -6.01 10.95
N LYS A 101 -11.96 -7.15 11.65
CA LYS A 101 -11.16 -7.37 12.87
C LYS A 101 -9.70 -7.75 12.57
N LEU A 102 -9.36 -8.10 11.32
CA LEU A 102 -7.99 -8.43 10.93
C LEU A 102 -7.08 -7.21 11.09
N ASN A 103 -5.86 -7.41 11.59
CA ASN A 103 -4.88 -6.34 11.73
C ASN A 103 -4.06 -6.21 10.43
N ILE A 104 -4.70 -5.72 9.37
CA ILE A 104 -4.12 -5.54 8.03
C ILE A 104 -4.54 -4.19 7.45
N ALA A 105 -3.84 -3.74 6.41
CA ALA A 105 -4.13 -2.48 5.74
C ALA A 105 -5.62 -2.38 5.31
N PRO A 106 -6.30 -1.25 5.55
CA PRO A 106 -7.72 -1.08 5.19
C PRO A 106 -8.06 -1.36 3.72
N LYS A 107 -7.12 -1.11 2.81
CA LYS A 107 -7.26 -1.41 1.37
C LYS A 107 -7.34 -2.91 1.10
N ALA A 108 -6.60 -3.73 1.85
CA ALA A 108 -6.67 -5.18 1.75
C ALA A 108 -8.03 -5.71 2.27
N LYS A 109 -8.60 -5.10 3.32
CA LYS A 109 -9.94 -5.44 3.81
C LYS A 109 -11.03 -5.17 2.78
N HIS A 110 -11.03 -3.97 2.19
CA HIS A 110 -11.96 -3.60 1.12
C HIS A 110 -11.82 -4.50 -0.09
N PHE A 111 -10.59 -4.89 -0.41
CA PHE A 111 -10.32 -5.83 -1.47
C PHE A 111 -10.92 -7.22 -1.21
N ILE A 112 -10.69 -7.78 0.00
CA ILE A 112 -11.25 -9.09 0.37
C ILE A 112 -12.78 -9.09 0.24
N TRP A 113 -13.42 -7.96 0.52
CA TRP A 113 -14.86 -7.78 0.32
C TRP A 113 -15.26 -7.75 -1.17
N LEU A 114 -14.52 -7.03 -2.02
CA LEU A 114 -14.80 -6.94 -3.47
C LEU A 114 -14.68 -8.28 -4.21
N LEU A 115 -13.93 -9.24 -3.65
CA LEU A 115 -13.71 -10.57 -4.25
C LEU A 115 -14.97 -11.41 -4.44
N ASN A 116 -16.07 -11.10 -3.74
CA ASN A 116 -17.33 -11.80 -3.92
C ASN A 116 -18.14 -11.33 -5.15
N HIS A 117 -17.64 -10.33 -5.88
CA HIS A 117 -18.35 -9.66 -6.97
C HIS A 117 -17.59 -9.66 -8.32
N VAL A 118 -16.60 -10.55 -8.50
CA VAL A 118 -15.74 -10.60 -9.70
C VAL A 118 -16.06 -11.82 -10.58
N LEU A 119 -16.02 -11.64 -11.91
CA LEU A 119 -16.19 -12.69 -12.94
C LEU A 119 -15.18 -13.85 -12.83
N GLU A 120 -13.95 -13.54 -12.45
CA GLU A 120 -12.97 -14.52 -12.00
C GLU A 120 -13.24 -14.84 -10.53
N SER A 121 -13.57 -16.10 -10.23
CA SER A 121 -13.89 -16.49 -8.86
C SER A 121 -12.67 -16.31 -7.95
N ALA A 122 -12.90 -15.85 -6.72
CA ALA A 122 -11.86 -15.82 -5.69
C ALA A 122 -11.20 -17.20 -5.51
N ASP A 123 -11.99 -18.26 -5.71
CA ASP A 123 -11.53 -19.64 -5.74
C ASP A 123 -10.48 -19.88 -6.84
N HIS A 124 -10.75 -19.45 -8.08
CA HIS A 124 -9.73 -19.51 -9.12
C HIS A 124 -8.52 -18.66 -8.75
N LEU A 125 -8.74 -17.38 -8.47
CA LEU A 125 -7.66 -16.42 -8.30
C LEU A 125 -6.70 -16.79 -7.16
N PHE A 126 -7.19 -17.21 -6.00
CA PHE A 126 -6.30 -17.47 -4.85
C PHE A 126 -5.94 -18.93 -4.66
N ARG A 127 -6.79 -19.87 -5.11
CA ARG A 127 -6.63 -21.29 -4.80
C ARG A 127 -6.20 -22.12 -5.99
N SER A 128 -6.93 -22.09 -7.11
CA SER A 128 -6.66 -23.01 -8.21
C SER A 128 -5.77 -22.45 -9.32
N CYS A 129 -5.56 -21.14 -9.37
CA CYS A 129 -4.67 -20.51 -10.34
C CYS A 129 -3.22 -21.02 -10.18
N PRO A 130 -2.56 -21.53 -11.25
CA PRO A 130 -1.19 -22.00 -11.19
C PRO A 130 -0.18 -20.95 -10.69
N VAL A 131 -0.42 -19.67 -10.98
CA VAL A 131 0.41 -18.56 -10.51
C VAL A 131 0.32 -18.43 -8.99
N SER A 132 -0.90 -18.44 -8.45
CA SER A 132 -1.15 -18.32 -7.01
C SER A 132 -0.60 -19.51 -6.24
N LEU A 133 -0.78 -20.73 -6.75
CA LEU A 133 -0.19 -21.94 -6.16
C LEU A 133 1.34 -21.86 -6.05
N ARG A 134 2.02 -21.27 -7.05
CA ARG A 134 3.48 -21.04 -6.99
C ARG A 134 3.84 -20.02 -5.93
N ILE A 135 3.08 -18.92 -5.81
CA ILE A 135 3.31 -17.89 -4.80
C ILE A 135 3.12 -18.46 -3.39
N TRP A 136 2.06 -19.26 -3.15
CA TRP A 136 1.82 -19.91 -1.86
C TRP A 136 2.98 -20.80 -1.43
N ARG A 137 3.46 -21.67 -2.31
CA ARG A 137 4.62 -22.53 -2.05
C ARG A 137 5.89 -21.72 -1.72
N MET A 138 6.11 -20.61 -2.42
CA MET A 138 7.23 -19.71 -2.12
C MET A 138 7.08 -19.04 -0.76
N VAL A 139 5.87 -18.61 -0.39
CA VAL A 139 5.61 -18.02 0.93
C VAL A 139 5.83 -19.03 2.05
N GLU A 140 5.37 -20.27 1.90
CA GLU A 140 5.61 -21.35 2.87
C GLU A 140 7.11 -21.55 3.13
N LEU A 141 7.90 -21.59 2.05
CA LEU A 141 9.35 -21.72 2.12
C LEU A 141 10.00 -20.51 2.81
N ILE A 142 9.70 -19.30 2.37
CA ILE A 142 10.32 -18.05 2.89
C ILE A 142 9.92 -17.81 4.35
N ALA A 143 8.65 -17.99 4.70
CA ALA A 143 8.15 -17.79 6.05
C ALA A 143 8.42 -18.97 6.99
N SER A 144 9.05 -20.05 6.50
CA SER A 144 9.30 -21.29 7.25
C SER A 144 8.02 -21.88 7.88
N ILE A 145 6.89 -21.78 7.18
CA ILE A 145 5.59 -22.29 7.63
C ILE A 145 5.49 -23.76 7.21
N LYS A 146 5.40 -24.66 8.19
CA LYS A 146 5.27 -26.11 7.95
C LYS A 146 3.85 -26.55 7.55
N THR A 147 2.88 -25.66 7.68
CA THR A 147 1.48 -25.91 7.31
C THR A 147 1.29 -25.68 5.82
N ASN A 148 0.58 -26.59 5.14
CA ASN A 148 0.16 -26.36 3.77
C ASN A 148 -0.93 -25.27 3.76
N LEU A 149 -0.54 -24.06 3.37
CA LEU A 149 -1.40 -22.88 3.28
C LEU A 149 -2.48 -23.06 2.21
N VAL A 150 -2.19 -23.80 1.14
CA VAL A 150 -3.18 -24.10 0.09
C VAL A 150 -4.31 -24.97 0.64
N ASP A 151 -4.00 -25.98 1.44
CA ASP A 151 -5.02 -26.83 2.08
C ASP A 151 -5.85 -26.06 3.12
N LEU A 152 -5.19 -25.14 3.86
CA LEU A 152 -5.85 -24.27 4.83
C LEU A 152 -6.81 -23.27 4.17
N LEU A 153 -6.47 -22.77 2.97
CA LEU A 153 -7.37 -21.95 2.15
C LEU A 153 -8.53 -22.78 1.60
N THR A 154 -8.25 -24.01 1.15
CA THR A 154 -9.23 -24.92 0.53
C THR A 154 -10.31 -25.37 1.50
N SER A 155 -9.96 -25.55 2.78
CA SER A 155 -10.93 -25.93 3.82
C SER A 155 -11.81 -24.77 4.31
N GLY A 156 -11.57 -23.52 3.84
CA GLY A 156 -12.19 -22.32 4.40
C GLY A 156 -11.75 -22.01 5.84
N ALA A 157 -10.97 -22.90 6.46
CA ALA A 157 -10.60 -22.88 7.85
C ALA A 157 -9.55 -21.80 8.17
N TRP A 158 -8.93 -21.16 7.17
CA TRP A 158 -7.90 -20.14 7.42
C TRP A 158 -8.41 -18.91 8.18
N LEU A 159 -9.68 -18.52 7.96
CA LEU A 159 -10.33 -17.45 8.73
C LEU A 159 -10.63 -17.91 10.16
N ASP A 160 -11.05 -19.16 10.35
CA ASP A 160 -11.29 -19.73 11.68
C ASP A 160 -9.98 -19.98 12.45
N PHE A 161 -8.90 -20.34 11.74
CA PHE A 161 -7.55 -20.49 12.26
C PHE A 161 -7.00 -19.14 12.79
N SER A 162 -7.35 -18.04 12.12
CA SER A 162 -7.04 -16.68 12.57
C SER A 162 -7.79 -16.29 13.84
N LEU A 163 -8.98 -16.86 14.07
CA LEU A 163 -9.87 -16.55 15.19
C LEU A 163 -9.60 -17.43 16.42
N ALA A 164 -9.11 -18.66 16.23
CA ALA A 164 -8.81 -19.61 17.31
C ALA A 164 -7.53 -19.30 18.11
N GLY A 165 -6.88 -18.15 17.89
CA GLY A 165 -5.64 -17.77 18.58
C GLY A 165 -4.37 -18.46 18.07
N ASN A 166 -4.49 -19.33 17.08
CA ASN A 166 -3.36 -20.01 16.46
C ASN A 166 -2.63 -19.07 15.50
N SER A 167 -1.54 -18.48 15.99
CA SER A 167 -0.57 -17.65 15.27
C SER A 167 -1.17 -16.52 14.43
N LYS A 168 -1.39 -15.35 15.07
CA LYS A 168 -1.67 -14.07 14.38
C LYS A 168 -0.69 -13.79 13.22
N PHE A 169 0.53 -14.34 13.29
CA PHE A 169 1.52 -14.29 12.23
C PHE A 169 1.04 -15.03 10.97
N VAL A 170 0.61 -16.29 11.07
CA VAL A 170 0.13 -17.08 9.92
C VAL A 170 -1.09 -16.42 9.27
N ALA A 171 -2.06 -15.98 10.09
CA ALA A 171 -3.23 -15.22 9.62
C ALA A 171 -2.83 -13.98 8.80
N SER A 172 -1.85 -13.23 9.30
CA SER A 172 -1.34 -12.03 8.65
C SER A 172 -0.60 -12.36 7.35
N ILE A 173 0.17 -13.46 7.31
CA ILE A 173 0.84 -13.96 6.12
C ILE A 173 -0.18 -14.33 5.05
N ILE A 174 -1.26 -15.03 5.40
CA ILE A 174 -2.31 -15.41 4.45
C ILE A 174 -2.97 -14.16 3.87
N ALA A 175 -3.41 -13.23 4.71
CA ALA A 175 -4.03 -11.99 4.26
C ALA A 175 -3.09 -11.13 3.40
N SER A 176 -1.82 -11.01 3.79
CA SER A 176 -0.79 -10.30 3.02
C SER A 176 -0.54 -10.96 1.66
N THR A 177 -0.50 -12.29 1.61
CA THR A 177 -0.27 -13.04 0.37
C THR A 177 -1.44 -12.88 -0.60
N ILE A 178 -2.69 -12.99 -0.13
CA ILE A 178 -3.90 -12.71 -0.92
C ILE A 178 -3.82 -11.31 -1.55
N TRP A 179 -3.47 -10.29 -0.75
CA TRP A 179 -3.31 -8.93 -1.25
C TRP A 179 -2.23 -8.80 -2.34
N HIS A 180 -1.10 -9.48 -2.18
CA HIS A 180 0.00 -9.42 -3.15
C HIS A 180 -0.29 -10.22 -4.43
N ILE A 181 -1.00 -11.34 -4.34
CA ILE A 181 -1.53 -12.07 -5.51
C ILE A 181 -2.46 -11.16 -6.32
N TRP A 182 -3.36 -10.44 -5.65
CA TRP A 182 -4.23 -9.49 -6.33
C TRP A 182 -3.45 -8.35 -7.00
N LYS A 183 -2.51 -7.72 -6.30
CA LYS A 183 -1.68 -6.67 -6.90
C LYS A 183 -0.91 -7.20 -8.12
N CYS A 184 -0.37 -8.41 -8.03
CA CYS A 184 0.29 -9.07 -9.15
C CYS A 184 -0.66 -9.22 -10.34
N ARG A 185 -1.89 -9.71 -10.10
CA ARG A 185 -2.92 -9.81 -11.12
C ARG A 185 -3.24 -8.45 -11.75
N CYS A 186 -3.45 -7.41 -10.94
CA CYS A 186 -3.71 -6.06 -11.43
C CYS A 186 -2.54 -5.52 -12.25
N ASN A 187 -1.30 -5.70 -11.80
CA ASN A 187 -0.12 -5.27 -12.55
C ASN A 187 -0.01 -6.01 -13.87
N PHE A 188 -0.29 -7.31 -13.90
CA PHE A 188 -0.32 -8.07 -15.13
C PHE A 188 -1.41 -7.55 -16.10
N ILE A 189 -2.66 -7.43 -15.63
CA ILE A 189 -3.79 -7.00 -16.48
C ILE A 189 -3.60 -5.57 -16.98
N PHE A 190 -3.28 -4.64 -16.08
CA PHE A 190 -3.29 -3.20 -16.39
C PHE A 190 -1.95 -2.66 -16.86
N ARG A 191 -0.83 -3.35 -16.56
CA ARG A 191 0.52 -2.89 -16.89
C ARG A 191 1.33 -3.89 -17.71
N GLN A 192 0.79 -5.08 -17.99
CA GLN A 192 1.47 -6.15 -18.71
C GLN A 192 2.79 -6.57 -18.04
N GLU A 193 2.91 -6.35 -16.72
CA GLU A 193 4.08 -6.74 -15.93
C GLU A 193 4.01 -8.25 -15.65
N ARG A 194 5.04 -9.01 -16.08
CA ARG A 194 5.11 -10.44 -15.80
C ARG A 194 5.32 -10.69 -14.28
N PRO A 195 4.64 -11.69 -13.70
CA PRO A 195 4.82 -12.03 -12.29
C PRO A 195 6.24 -12.50 -11.98
N ASP A 196 6.87 -11.91 -10.97
CA ASP A 196 8.06 -12.44 -10.30
C ASP A 196 7.61 -13.06 -8.97
N PHE A 197 7.46 -14.39 -8.96
CA PHE A 197 6.88 -15.11 -7.83
C PHE A 197 7.72 -14.97 -6.56
N CYS A 198 9.05 -14.98 -6.67
CA CYS A 198 9.95 -14.84 -5.53
C CYS A 198 9.82 -13.46 -4.90
N LYS A 199 9.81 -12.41 -5.73
CA LYS A 199 9.64 -11.03 -5.28
C LYS A 199 8.28 -10.81 -4.60
N ILE A 200 7.21 -11.34 -5.18
CA ILE A 200 5.86 -11.24 -4.64
C ILE A 200 5.76 -11.94 -3.29
N ALA A 201 6.28 -13.18 -3.19
CA ALA A 201 6.28 -13.95 -1.95
C ALA A 201 7.11 -13.26 -0.86
N ASN A 202 8.31 -12.76 -1.19
CA ASN A 202 9.15 -12.03 -0.26
C ASN A 202 8.45 -10.76 0.26
N TRP A 203 7.79 -10.00 -0.61
CA TRP A 203 6.99 -8.84 -0.20
C TRP A 203 5.84 -9.20 0.72
N ALA A 204 5.15 -10.32 0.48
CA ALA A 204 4.07 -10.76 1.35
C ALA A 204 4.57 -11.05 2.77
N VAL A 205 5.73 -11.69 2.91
CA VAL A 205 6.37 -12.00 4.20
C VAL A 205 6.90 -10.74 4.89
N LEU A 206 7.67 -9.92 4.17
CA LEU A 206 8.24 -8.68 4.70
C LEU A 206 7.15 -7.74 5.21
N HIS A 207 6.04 -7.58 4.49
CA HIS A 207 4.92 -6.74 4.93
C HIS A 207 4.39 -7.14 6.31
N VAL A 208 4.34 -8.44 6.60
CA VAL A 208 3.86 -8.95 7.89
C VAL A 208 4.92 -8.80 8.97
N GLN A 209 6.18 -9.04 8.62
CA GLN A 209 7.30 -8.81 9.54
C GLN A 209 7.36 -7.34 9.94
N ASP A 210 7.32 -6.40 8.98
CA ASP A 210 7.31 -4.96 9.26
C ASP A 210 6.14 -4.55 10.17
N PHE A 211 4.98 -5.15 9.96
CA PHE A 211 3.77 -4.81 10.69
C PHE A 211 3.68 -5.45 12.09
N LEU A 212 4.25 -6.65 12.28
CA LEU A 212 4.31 -7.32 13.59
C LEU A 212 5.53 -6.91 14.42
N ILE A 213 6.64 -6.60 13.76
CA ILE A 213 7.84 -6.02 14.38
C ILE A 213 7.57 -4.56 14.73
N SER A 214 6.64 -3.85 14.06
CA SER A 214 6.17 -2.54 14.52
C SER A 214 5.40 -2.70 15.83
N PRO A 215 6.02 -2.40 16.99
CA PRO A 215 5.38 -2.66 18.26
C PRO A 215 4.31 -1.60 18.49
N ASN A 216 3.04 -1.99 18.37
CA ASN A 216 1.88 -1.17 18.73
C ASN A 216 1.77 -0.87 20.24
N SER A 217 2.84 -1.06 21.03
CA SER A 217 2.85 -0.72 22.47
C SER A 217 4.24 -0.59 23.12
N PHE A 218 5.35 -0.57 22.36
CA PHE A 218 6.64 -0.23 22.99
C PHE A 218 6.67 1.26 23.31
N LYS A 219 6.79 1.58 24.59
CA LYS A 219 7.06 2.96 25.05
C LYS A 219 8.32 3.45 24.34
N MET A 220 8.14 4.42 23.44
CA MET A 220 9.15 5.10 22.61
C MET A 220 10.43 5.49 23.39
N GLN A 221 10.28 5.75 24.69
CA GLN A 221 11.36 6.07 25.61
C GLN A 221 12.47 5.01 25.69
N ASN A 222 12.17 3.71 25.61
CA ASN A 222 13.19 2.68 25.88
C ASN A 222 14.18 2.48 24.72
N TYR A 223 13.77 2.68 23.46
CA TYR A 223 14.70 2.54 22.33
C TYR A 223 15.54 3.79 22.12
N LEU A 224 14.93 4.98 22.22
CA LEU A 224 15.69 6.24 22.24
C LEU A 224 16.62 6.36 23.46
N MET A 225 16.45 5.52 24.49
CA MET A 225 17.42 5.42 25.60
C MET A 225 18.58 4.48 25.30
N ASN A 226 18.37 3.40 24.54
CA ASN A 226 19.41 2.42 24.25
C ASN A 226 20.22 2.73 22.98
N SER A 227 19.64 3.46 22.03
CA SER A 227 20.30 3.92 20.80
C SER A 227 20.67 5.39 20.90
N ARG A 228 21.18 5.85 22.05
CA ARG A 228 21.62 7.24 22.19
C ARG A 228 22.97 7.43 21.49
N PRO A 229 23.17 8.55 20.77
CA PRO A 229 24.50 8.95 20.32
C PRO A 229 25.47 8.99 21.50
N HIS A 230 26.74 8.69 21.25
CA HIS A 230 27.78 8.92 22.26
C HIS A 230 27.82 10.40 22.67
N PRO A 231 28.16 10.73 23.92
CA PRO A 231 28.33 12.12 24.34
C PRO A 231 29.24 12.90 23.39
N GLY A 232 28.77 14.05 22.91
CA GLY A 232 29.48 14.87 21.91
C GLY A 232 29.23 14.48 20.44
N PHE A 233 28.38 13.47 20.19
CA PHE A 233 27.91 13.08 18.87
C PHE A 233 26.41 13.29 18.72
N MET A 234 25.98 13.30 17.46
CA MET A 234 24.61 13.52 17.05
C MET A 234 24.04 12.27 16.38
N GLY A 235 22.74 12.06 16.58
CA GLY A 235 21.93 11.11 15.82
C GLY A 235 21.12 11.84 14.76
N ILE A 236 21.18 11.38 13.51
CA ILE A 236 20.37 11.90 12.40
C ILE A 236 19.12 11.04 12.23
N PHE A 237 17.97 11.67 12.10
CA PHE A 237 16.73 11.06 11.61
C PHE A 237 16.35 11.78 10.33
N SER A 238 16.12 11.04 9.25
CA SER A 238 15.72 11.61 7.96
C SER A 238 14.51 10.87 7.41
N ALA A 239 13.59 11.60 6.80
CA ALA A 239 12.44 11.03 6.12
C ALA A 239 12.07 11.86 4.89
N ALA A 240 11.34 11.24 3.98
CA ALA A 240 10.72 11.94 2.87
C ALA A 240 9.21 11.66 2.80
N ALA A 241 8.47 12.58 2.20
CA ALA A 241 7.04 12.47 1.98
C ALA A 241 6.69 12.90 0.55
N TRP A 242 5.70 12.27 -0.07
CA TRP A 242 5.29 12.56 -1.45
C TRP A 242 3.80 12.84 -1.53
N ASN A 243 3.41 13.90 -2.24
CA ASN A 243 2.04 14.15 -2.59
C ASN A 243 1.80 13.86 -4.08
N SER A 244 1.19 12.70 -4.36
CA SER A 244 0.91 12.24 -5.71
C SER A 244 -0.06 13.11 -6.50
N ALA A 245 -0.91 13.89 -5.82
CA ALA A 245 -1.84 14.79 -6.50
C ALA A 245 -1.12 16.03 -7.04
N THR A 246 -0.14 16.55 -6.31
CA THR A 246 0.62 17.76 -6.68
C THR A 246 1.93 17.46 -7.40
N GLY A 247 2.46 16.23 -7.30
CA GLY A 247 3.81 15.87 -7.76
C GLY A 247 4.95 16.47 -6.93
N ILE A 248 4.63 17.20 -5.86
CA ILE A 248 5.59 17.80 -4.93
C ILE A 248 5.89 16.77 -3.83
N GLY A 249 7.17 16.59 -3.52
CA GLY A 249 7.57 15.91 -2.31
C GLY A 249 8.30 16.84 -1.33
N GLY A 250 8.44 16.33 -0.12
CA GLY A 250 9.10 16.99 0.98
C GLY A 250 10.20 16.11 1.57
N LEU A 251 11.27 16.77 2.00
CA LEU A 251 12.38 16.21 2.77
C LEU A 251 12.30 16.77 4.18
N GLY A 252 12.53 15.92 5.17
CA GLY A 252 12.58 16.33 6.56
C GLY A 252 13.70 15.62 7.29
N PHE A 253 14.37 16.33 8.19
CA PHE A 253 15.38 15.74 9.07
C PHE A 253 15.39 16.37 10.45
N VAL A 254 15.87 15.62 11.43
CA VAL A 254 16.15 16.10 12.77
C VAL A 254 17.46 15.53 13.29
N LEU A 255 18.28 16.36 13.94
CA LEU A 255 19.49 15.97 14.64
C LEU A 255 19.24 16.04 16.13
N ILE A 256 19.53 14.95 16.83
CA ILE A 256 19.42 14.86 18.29
C ILE A 256 20.78 14.66 18.94
N ASP A 257 20.97 15.19 20.15
CA ASP A 257 22.14 14.93 20.98
C ASP A 257 22.03 13.60 21.76
N SER A 258 23.06 13.28 22.54
CA SER A 258 23.09 12.12 23.43
C SER A 258 22.02 12.14 24.54
N ASN A 259 21.37 13.27 24.79
CA ASN A 259 20.28 13.43 25.74
C ASN A 259 18.90 13.37 25.05
N ALA A 260 18.85 13.05 23.76
CA ALA A 260 17.68 13.08 22.90
C ALA A 260 17.04 14.48 22.74
N ASN A 261 17.80 15.55 22.98
CA ASN A 261 17.35 16.89 22.65
C ASN A 261 17.52 17.15 21.16
N VAL A 262 16.49 17.69 20.53
CA VAL A 262 16.58 18.22 19.16
C VAL A 262 17.49 19.44 19.14
N CYS A 263 18.64 19.33 18.47
CA CYS A 263 19.59 20.43 18.31
C CYS A 263 19.41 21.16 16.98
N CYS A 264 19.06 20.41 15.93
CA CYS A 264 18.78 20.96 14.61
C CYS A 264 17.62 20.21 13.97
N ALA A 265 16.85 20.92 13.14
CA ALA A 265 15.81 20.33 12.32
C ALA A 265 15.70 21.11 11.03
N GLY A 266 15.30 20.43 9.96
CA GLY A 266 15.04 21.11 8.70
C GLY A 266 14.06 20.38 7.82
N CYS A 267 13.44 21.14 6.92
CA CYS A 267 12.63 20.59 5.85
C CYS A 267 12.73 21.43 4.57
N VAL A 268 12.67 20.75 3.43
CA VAL A 268 12.78 21.33 2.09
C VAL A 268 11.83 20.60 1.16
N ASN A 269 11.17 21.32 0.27
CA ASN A 269 10.43 20.71 -0.82
C ASN A 269 11.36 20.39 -1.99
N CYS A 270 11.15 19.27 -2.67
CA CYS A 270 11.75 19.09 -3.98
C CYS A 270 10.97 18.11 -4.85
N ASN A 271 11.39 18.03 -6.10
CA ASN A 271 10.83 17.11 -7.09
C ASN A 271 11.63 15.81 -7.09
N PHE A 272 10.91 14.70 -7.28
CA PHE A 272 11.49 13.36 -7.24
C PHE A 272 10.98 12.49 -8.37
N THR A 273 11.79 11.48 -8.67
CA THR A 273 11.49 10.50 -9.71
C THR A 273 11.17 9.11 -9.15
N SER A 274 11.48 8.85 -7.88
CA SER A 274 11.22 7.57 -7.21
C SER A 274 11.19 7.71 -5.69
N SER A 275 10.59 6.75 -4.98
CA SER A 275 10.59 6.71 -3.51
C SER A 275 11.99 6.52 -2.91
N VAL A 276 12.89 5.83 -3.61
CA VAL A 276 14.27 5.64 -3.14
C VAL A 276 15.07 6.94 -3.30
N ASP A 277 14.89 7.66 -4.42
CA ASP A 277 15.49 8.99 -4.64
C ASP A 277 15.10 9.98 -3.55
N MET A 278 13.86 9.89 -3.07
CA MET A 278 13.34 10.71 -1.98
C MET A 278 14.09 10.51 -0.67
N GLU A 279 14.17 9.27 -0.21
CA GLU A 279 14.85 8.93 1.04
C GLU A 279 16.34 9.24 0.96
N LEU A 280 16.94 8.97 -0.21
CA LEU A 280 18.35 9.27 -0.49
C LEU A 280 18.64 10.77 -0.38
N LYS A 281 17.80 11.62 -0.97
CA LYS A 281 17.92 13.08 -0.88
C LYS A 281 17.65 13.60 0.53
N ALA A 282 16.72 13.01 1.27
CA ALA A 282 16.46 13.37 2.67
C ALA A 282 17.72 13.17 3.52
N LEU A 283 18.37 12.02 3.36
CA LEU A 283 19.58 11.70 4.11
C LEU A 283 20.78 12.56 3.66
N ASN A 284 20.95 12.79 2.35
CA ASN A 284 21.97 13.70 1.81
C ASN A 284 21.83 15.11 2.39
N LEU A 285 20.60 15.63 2.45
CA LEU A 285 20.31 16.94 3.04
C LEU A 285 20.70 16.98 4.52
N ALA A 286 20.33 15.95 5.29
CA ALA A 286 20.63 15.88 6.71
C ALA A 286 22.14 15.82 6.99
N LEU A 287 22.88 15.00 6.24
CA LEU A 287 24.32 14.87 6.37
C LEU A 287 25.05 16.14 5.94
N SER A 288 24.68 16.73 4.80
CA SER A 288 25.27 17.98 4.32
C SER A 288 25.09 19.11 5.35
N TYR A 289 23.89 19.24 5.90
CA TYR A 289 23.61 20.23 6.94
C TYR A 289 24.43 19.97 8.20
N SER A 290 24.58 18.70 8.60
CA SER A 290 25.36 18.34 9.79
C SER A 290 26.84 18.73 9.64
N MET A 291 27.42 18.54 8.45
CA MET A 291 28.79 18.93 8.14
C MET A 291 28.97 20.44 8.10
N GLU A 292 28.08 21.16 7.44
CA GLU A 292 28.10 22.63 7.38
C GLU A 292 28.02 23.22 8.79
N ALA A 293 27.17 22.62 9.64
CA ALA A 293 27.05 22.98 11.04
C ALA A 293 28.25 22.54 11.91
N ARG A 294 29.22 21.79 11.36
CA ARG A 294 30.37 21.18 12.04
C ARG A 294 29.96 20.27 13.20
N LEU A 295 28.86 19.55 13.03
CA LEU A 295 28.34 18.59 14.00
C LEU A 295 28.90 17.21 13.70
N ARG A 296 29.32 16.49 14.75
CA ARG A 296 29.82 15.11 14.63
C ARG A 296 28.65 14.16 14.72
N VAL A 297 28.46 13.32 13.69
CA VAL A 297 27.38 12.35 13.64
C VAL A 297 27.95 10.97 13.96
N SER A 298 27.31 10.24 14.88
CA SER A 298 27.68 8.84 15.16
C SER A 298 26.68 7.84 14.61
N ASN A 299 25.41 8.25 14.50
CA ASN A 299 24.32 7.36 14.12
C ASN A 299 23.38 8.04 13.13
N VAL A 300 22.90 7.27 12.16
CA VAL A 300 21.91 7.65 11.16
C VAL A 300 20.76 6.66 11.24
N TYR A 301 19.56 7.17 11.48
CA TYR A 301 18.34 6.40 11.59
C TYR A 301 17.44 6.69 10.39
N ILE A 302 17.12 5.63 9.63
CA ILE A 302 16.27 5.71 8.45
C ILE A 302 15.09 4.74 8.57
N SER A 303 13.95 5.08 7.97
CA SER A 303 12.78 4.20 7.93
C SER A 303 12.66 3.38 6.65
N SER A 304 13.54 3.60 5.66
CA SER A 304 13.52 2.86 4.39
C SER A 304 14.49 1.69 4.40
N VAL A 305 13.93 0.48 4.37
CA VAL A 305 14.67 -0.78 4.21
C VAL A 305 15.36 -0.83 2.84
N GLU A 306 14.74 -0.28 1.81
CA GLU A 306 15.29 -0.22 0.45
C GLU A 306 16.55 0.64 0.39
N LEU A 307 16.53 1.83 1.01
CA LEU A 307 17.71 2.69 1.10
C LEU A 307 18.82 1.99 1.90
N TRP A 308 18.49 1.37 3.04
CA TRP A 308 19.46 0.63 3.83
C TRP A 308 20.12 -0.51 3.05
N LYS A 309 19.31 -1.30 2.34
CA LYS A 309 19.79 -2.35 1.44
C LYS A 309 20.70 -1.78 0.36
N ALA A 310 20.29 -0.69 -0.29
CA ALA A 310 21.09 -0.04 -1.33
C ALA A 310 22.43 0.51 -0.79
N LEU A 311 22.48 0.93 0.47
CA LEU A 311 23.73 1.37 1.11
C LEU A 311 24.68 0.19 1.37
N HIS A 312 24.14 -0.95 1.84
CA HIS A 312 24.92 -2.11 2.27
C HIS A 312 25.19 -3.15 1.17
N LEU A 313 24.40 -3.17 0.11
CA LEU A 313 24.59 -4.04 -1.05
C LEU A 313 25.54 -3.39 -2.07
N LEU A 314 26.22 -4.23 -2.85
CA LEU A 314 27.10 -3.81 -3.95
C LEU A 314 26.28 -3.14 -5.08
N GLU A 315 26.92 -2.24 -5.82
CA GLU A 315 26.36 -1.26 -6.78
C GLU A 315 25.34 -1.80 -7.80
N ASN A 316 25.32 -3.11 -8.04
CA ASN A 316 24.56 -3.75 -9.11
C ASN A 316 23.03 -3.74 -8.93
N GLU A 317 22.50 -3.46 -7.74
CA GLU A 317 21.04 -3.36 -7.53
C GLU A 317 20.51 -1.91 -7.50
N VAL A 318 21.39 -0.92 -7.47
CA VAL A 318 20.98 0.49 -7.52
C VAL A 318 20.79 0.86 -8.99
N GLY A 319 19.53 1.09 -9.39
CA GLY A 319 19.23 1.50 -10.76
C GLY A 319 20.08 2.70 -11.17
N TRP A 320 20.69 2.64 -12.38
CA TRP A 320 21.70 3.58 -12.90
C TRP A 320 21.38 5.07 -12.66
N ARG A 321 20.09 5.44 -12.67
CA ARG A 321 19.61 6.80 -12.44
C ARG A 321 19.97 7.38 -11.06
N HIS A 322 20.21 6.54 -10.06
CA HIS A 322 20.49 6.97 -8.70
C HIS A 322 21.98 6.84 -8.32
N VAL A 323 22.81 6.27 -9.19
CA VAL A 323 24.23 5.94 -8.88
C VAL A 323 25.00 7.17 -8.39
N HIS A 324 24.88 8.31 -9.07
CA HIS A 324 25.57 9.54 -8.65
C HIS A 324 25.15 10.02 -7.25
N SER A 325 23.85 10.04 -6.97
CA SER A 325 23.32 10.45 -5.66
C SER A 325 23.75 9.48 -4.54
N PHE A 326 23.89 8.19 -4.86
CA PHE A 326 24.40 7.18 -3.93
C PHE A 326 25.91 7.31 -3.69
N LEU A 327 26.70 7.55 -4.75
CA LEU A 327 28.14 7.78 -4.62
C LEU A 327 28.41 9.02 -3.76
N HIS A 328 27.66 10.10 -4.00
CA HIS A 328 27.73 11.30 -3.17
C HIS A 328 27.34 11.02 -1.71
N LEU A 329 26.26 10.26 -1.48
CA LEU A 329 25.89 9.86 -0.12
C LEU A 329 26.98 9.05 0.58
N ARG A 330 27.63 8.12 -0.14
CA ARG A 330 28.75 7.33 0.40
C ARG A 330 29.94 8.21 0.77
N GLU A 331 30.27 9.18 -0.06
CA GLU A 331 31.29 10.19 0.23
C GLU A 331 30.92 10.99 1.49
N LEU A 332 29.67 11.43 1.63
CA LEU A 332 29.22 12.12 2.83
C LEU A 332 29.31 11.25 4.09
N LEU A 333 28.95 9.97 3.99
CA LEU A 333 29.09 9.03 5.10
C LEU A 333 30.57 8.81 5.48
N GLN A 334 31.47 8.72 4.50
CA GLN A 334 32.92 8.62 4.73
C GLN A 334 33.47 9.87 5.43
N LEU A 335 33.14 11.05 4.92
CA LEU A 335 33.54 12.33 5.50
C LEU A 335 32.96 12.58 6.90
N SER A 336 31.85 11.91 7.24
CA SER A 336 31.23 11.94 8.57
C SER A 336 31.85 10.94 9.57
N ASN A 337 33.02 10.38 9.28
CA ASN A 337 33.65 9.29 10.06
C ASN A 337 32.81 8.01 10.13
N HIS A 338 32.12 7.66 9.04
CA HIS A 338 31.36 6.41 8.92
C HIS A 338 30.35 6.18 10.05
N PRO A 339 29.31 7.04 10.20
CA PRO A 339 28.28 6.82 11.20
C PRO A 339 27.57 5.49 10.97
N SER A 340 27.09 4.84 12.04
CA SER A 340 26.28 3.63 11.90
C SER A 340 24.95 3.99 11.24
N VAL A 341 24.51 3.19 10.26
CA VAL A 341 23.21 3.38 9.60
C VAL A 341 22.27 2.27 10.03
N GLU A 342 21.20 2.65 10.72
CA GLU A 342 20.23 1.73 11.32
C GLU A 342 18.84 1.95 10.74
N VAL A 343 18.15 0.85 10.44
CA VAL A 343 16.73 0.90 10.06
C VAL A 343 15.87 0.93 11.31
N ILE A 344 14.99 1.92 11.39
CA ILE A 344 14.03 2.08 12.49
C ILE A 344 12.59 1.97 11.98
N PRO A 345 11.64 1.53 12.83
CA PRO A 345 10.22 1.60 12.52
C PRO A 345 9.79 3.03 12.17
N HIS A 346 8.91 3.18 11.17
CA HIS A 346 8.40 4.48 10.72
C HIS A 346 7.83 5.36 11.86
N GLN A 347 7.20 4.73 12.86
CA GLN A 347 6.68 5.42 14.04
C GLN A 347 7.75 6.14 14.88
N TRP A 348 9.01 5.73 14.81
CA TRP A 348 10.11 6.39 15.52
C TRP A 348 10.70 7.54 14.71
N ASN A 349 10.46 7.55 13.40
CA ASN A 349 10.90 8.60 12.49
C ASN A 349 9.83 9.69 12.28
N ARG A 350 8.85 9.80 13.20
CA ARG A 350 7.67 10.66 13.06
C ARG A 350 7.99 12.15 12.95
N ILE A 351 9.00 12.64 13.67
CA ILE A 351 9.37 14.06 13.61
C ILE A 351 9.89 14.40 12.22
N ALA A 352 10.84 13.61 11.69
CA ALA A 352 11.36 13.83 10.34
C ALA A 352 10.25 13.65 9.28
N ALA A 353 9.36 12.67 9.44
CA ALA A 353 8.22 12.48 8.54
C ALA A 353 7.22 13.64 8.60
N ALA A 354 6.97 14.21 9.78
CA ALA A 354 6.10 15.37 9.95
C ALA A 354 6.73 16.63 9.35
N LEU A 355 8.04 16.81 9.48
CA LEU A 355 8.82 17.86 8.81
C LEU A 355 8.73 17.74 7.29
N ALA A 356 8.91 16.53 6.76
CA ALA A 356 8.75 16.26 5.34
C ALA A 356 7.33 16.60 4.86
N GLY A 357 6.29 16.16 5.58
CA GLY A 357 4.90 16.49 5.28
C GLY A 357 4.58 17.99 5.39
N HIS A 358 5.22 18.71 6.31
CA HIS A 358 5.07 20.16 6.46
C HIS A 358 5.59 20.90 5.22
N SER A 359 6.77 20.53 4.70
CA SER A 359 7.33 21.16 3.49
C SER A 359 6.48 20.96 2.23
N ILE A 360 5.69 19.88 2.16
CA ILE A 360 4.71 19.68 1.08
C ILE A 360 3.56 20.67 1.19
N SER A 361 3.08 20.90 2.42
CA SER A 361 1.99 21.84 2.69
C SER A 361 2.40 23.29 2.43
N PHE A 362 3.70 23.59 2.52
CA PHE A 362 4.28 24.93 2.33
C PHE A 362 5.44 24.88 1.33
N PRO A 363 5.19 24.67 0.03
CA PRO A 363 6.22 24.38 -0.98
C PRO A 363 7.13 25.57 -1.32
N HIS A 364 6.97 26.73 -0.70
CA HIS A 364 7.88 27.86 -0.84
C HIS A 364 8.71 28.12 0.41
N LEU A 365 8.52 27.32 1.45
CA LEU A 365 9.10 27.54 2.76
C LEU A 365 10.09 26.42 3.06
N SER A 366 11.37 26.74 2.90
CA SER A 366 12.45 25.93 3.46
C SER A 366 12.68 26.40 4.90
N LEU A 367 12.53 25.48 5.85
CA LEU A 367 12.75 25.78 7.26
C LEU A 367 13.99 25.06 7.73
N PHE A 368 14.91 25.81 8.34
CA PHE A 368 16.07 25.26 9.03
C PHE A 368 16.14 25.91 10.39
N HIS A 369 16.29 25.09 11.42
CA HIS A 369 16.48 25.55 12.80
C HIS A 369 17.78 25.02 13.36
N ARG A 370 18.50 25.90 14.05
CA ARG A 370 19.68 25.57 14.85
C ARG A 370 19.65 26.40 16.13
N GLY A 371 19.67 25.73 17.28
CA GLY A 371 19.73 26.42 18.57
C GLY A 371 18.92 25.71 19.65
N LEU A 372 19.21 26.07 20.91
CA LEU A 372 18.56 25.50 22.10
C LEU A 372 17.09 25.94 22.21
N GLU A 373 16.79 27.19 21.86
CA GLU A 373 15.42 27.69 21.82
C GLU A 373 14.73 27.17 20.55
N LYS A 374 13.73 26.32 20.74
CA LYS A 374 12.99 25.72 19.63
C LYS A 374 11.90 26.69 19.17
N PRO A 375 11.81 27.02 17.88
CA PRO A 375 10.77 27.89 17.38
C PRO A 375 9.40 27.21 17.55
N LYS A 376 8.35 28.03 17.70
CA LYS A 376 6.98 27.55 18.00
C LYS A 376 6.51 26.46 17.04
N TRP A 377 6.77 26.60 15.75
CA TRP A 377 6.39 25.62 14.72
C TRP A 377 7.03 24.25 14.94
N LEU A 378 8.29 24.20 15.40
CA LEU A 378 9.00 22.95 15.67
C LEU A 378 8.46 22.30 16.95
N MET A 379 8.16 23.11 17.98
CA MET A 379 7.54 22.62 19.22
C MET A 379 6.15 22.03 18.97
N GLU A 380 5.35 22.65 18.10
CA GLU A 380 4.05 22.12 17.68
C GLU A 380 4.21 20.79 16.93
N LEU A 381 5.19 20.65 16.04
CA LEU A 381 5.46 19.38 15.35
C LEU A 381 5.92 18.27 16.32
N ILE A 382 6.81 18.60 17.25
CA ILE A 382 7.32 17.66 18.26
C ILE A 382 6.16 17.17 19.16
N SER A 383 5.27 18.07 19.59
CA SER A 383 4.12 17.71 20.42
C SER A 383 3.12 16.81 19.69
N HIS A 384 2.82 17.11 18.41
CA HIS A 384 1.95 16.27 17.58
C HIS A 384 2.56 14.89 17.27
N ALA A 385 3.89 14.79 17.20
CA ALA A 385 4.58 13.53 17.01
C ALA A 385 4.52 12.61 18.27
N GLY A 386 4.12 13.15 19.42
CA GLY A 386 4.03 12.42 20.69
C GLY A 386 5.31 12.44 21.52
N PHE A 387 6.20 13.42 21.27
CA PHE A 387 7.39 13.67 22.09
C PHE A 387 7.04 14.79 23.08
N SER A 388 6.94 14.45 24.37
CA SER A 388 6.77 15.40 25.48
C SER A 388 8.03 15.50 26.29
#